data_AF-A0A6N8YNS2-F1
#
_entry.id   AF-A0A6N8YNS2-F1
#
_cell.length_a   1.000
_cell.length_b   1.000
_cell.length_c   1.000
_cell.angle_alpha   90.00
_cell.angle_beta   90.00
_cell.angle_gamma   90.00
#
_symmetry.space_group_name_H-M   'P 1'
#
loop_
_entity.id
_entity.type
_entity.pdbx_description
1 polymer ?
#
loop_
_entity_poly.entity_id
_entity_poly.type
_entity_poly.pdbx_seq_one_letter_code
_entity_poly.pdbx_strand_id
1 'polypeptide(L)'
;MSGSGERDTDELDLAPESGRSVEELRDLRLLALLRDLVGTEGGERAAAVLGVSYRTVSRAVESDRLTPRMAIALERLLLLGGGAAAARERERMDALERRVGEVADGLREAMDRIDAVGAEVAAVREGVVTVGEEHGEQAQAMRLMERRLAGLEAVRQGSDAASAAAEGEQPGERPRYVPSRRYPQLVTKEAEEGEEHVYGEAAPVIVEWRGTYAEMMRLVKTGPPLRCNAVNERRLELEVALIEEHGLTLPPARYPWSLYDRQEQLWNRRQLLQLNRRERGRLVRRKWLLRLLTLGFWWE
;
A
#
# COMPACT_ATOMS: atom_id res chain seq x y z
N MET A 1 -66.49 1.11 6.23
CA MET A 1 -66.47 0.75 4.80
C MET A 1 -65.03 0.87 4.38
N SER A 2 -64.27 -0.23 4.39
CA SER A 2 -64.10 -1.15 3.24
C SER A 2 -63.27 -0.46 2.15
N GLY A 3 -62.14 -0.96 1.66
CA GLY A 3 -61.64 -2.32 1.74
C GLY A 3 -60.12 -2.40 1.74
N SER A 4 -59.68 -3.53 2.27
CA SER A 4 -58.38 -4.15 2.13
C SER A 4 -57.97 -4.22 0.65
N GLY A 5 -56.78 -3.74 0.34
CA GLY A 5 -56.08 -4.04 -0.90
C GLY A 5 -55.01 -5.08 -0.61
N GLU A 6 -55.40 -6.35 -0.67
CA GLU A 6 -54.51 -7.51 -0.79
C GLU A 6 -53.45 -7.22 -1.86
N ARG A 7 -52.17 -7.28 -1.47
CA ARG A 7 -51.08 -7.42 -2.43
C ARG A 7 -50.95 -8.92 -2.69
N ASP A 8 -51.40 -9.31 -3.87
CA ASP A 8 -51.09 -10.58 -4.51
C ASP A 8 -49.62 -10.92 -4.28
N THR A 9 -49.41 -11.97 -3.50
CA THR A 9 -48.18 -12.75 -3.54
C THR A 9 -48.13 -13.37 -4.93
N ASP A 10 -47.24 -12.84 -5.77
CA ASP A 10 -46.75 -13.53 -6.96
C ASP A 10 -46.29 -14.94 -6.56
N GLU A 11 -47.21 -15.87 -6.74
CA GLU A 11 -47.03 -17.32 -6.73
C GLU A 11 -46.17 -17.65 -7.95
N LEU A 12 -44.86 -17.41 -7.80
CA LEU A 12 -43.86 -17.94 -8.71
C LEU A 12 -43.93 -19.47 -8.60
N ASP A 13 -44.67 -20.05 -9.54
CA ASP A 13 -44.56 -21.43 -9.99
C ASP A 13 -43.09 -21.71 -10.39
N LEU A 14 -42.25 -21.92 -9.38
CA LEU A 14 -40.95 -22.54 -9.51
C LEU A 14 -41.20 -24.04 -9.72
N ALA A 15 -41.58 -24.37 -10.94
CA ALA A 15 -41.50 -25.73 -11.45
C ALA A 15 -40.12 -26.31 -11.10
N PRO A 16 -40.03 -27.52 -10.51
CA PRO A 16 -38.76 -28.17 -10.25
C PRO A 16 -38.14 -28.65 -11.58
N GLU A 17 -37.58 -27.73 -12.37
CA GLU A 17 -36.67 -28.07 -13.47
C GLU A 17 -35.32 -28.53 -12.91
N SER A 18 -35.28 -29.70 -12.30
CA SER A 18 -34.01 -30.40 -12.08
C SER A 18 -34.21 -31.90 -11.89
N GLY A 19 -35.12 -32.49 -12.68
CA GLY A 19 -35.11 -33.92 -12.99
C GLY A 19 -34.02 -34.29 -13.99
N ARG A 20 -32.80 -33.71 -13.89
CA ARG A 20 -31.68 -34.24 -14.69
C ARG A 20 -31.43 -35.66 -14.22
N SER A 21 -31.58 -36.60 -15.14
CA SER A 21 -31.39 -38.01 -14.82
C SER A 21 -29.99 -38.23 -14.24
N VAL A 22 -29.84 -39.22 -13.35
CA VAL A 22 -28.53 -39.59 -12.78
C VAL A 22 -27.51 -39.90 -13.89
N GLU A 23 -28.00 -40.35 -15.04
CA GLU A 23 -27.21 -40.62 -16.25
C GLU A 23 -26.68 -39.33 -16.89
N GLU A 24 -27.48 -38.26 -16.99
CA GLU A 24 -27.01 -36.97 -17.49
C GLU A 24 -25.92 -36.36 -16.60
N LEU A 25 -26.06 -36.48 -15.28
CA LEU A 25 -25.03 -36.02 -14.33
C LEU A 25 -23.74 -36.84 -14.45
N ARG A 26 -23.86 -38.14 -14.70
CA ARG A 26 -22.72 -39.03 -14.96
C ARG A 26 -21.99 -38.63 -16.24
N ASP A 27 -22.72 -38.42 -17.33
CA ASP A 27 -22.14 -38.05 -18.63
C ASP A 27 -21.44 -36.69 -18.57
N LEU A 28 -22.02 -35.70 -17.88
CA LEU A 28 -21.39 -34.39 -17.66
C LEU A 28 -20.06 -34.51 -16.90
N ARG A 29 -20.02 -35.37 -15.88
CA ARG A 29 -18.79 -35.61 -15.11
C ARG A 29 -17.71 -36.26 -15.95
N LEU A 30 -18.06 -37.22 -16.79
CA LEU A 30 -17.11 -37.90 -17.67
C LEU A 30 -16.59 -36.97 -18.77
N LEU A 31 -17.44 -36.06 -19.29
CA LEU A 31 -17.03 -35.03 -20.24
C LEU A 31 -16.03 -34.05 -19.62
N ALA A 32 -16.25 -33.62 -18.38
CA ALA A 32 -15.31 -32.78 -17.65
C ALA A 32 -13.94 -33.46 -17.51
N LEU A 33 -13.93 -34.75 -17.19
CA LEU A 33 -12.70 -35.53 -17.08
C LEU A 33 -11.98 -35.68 -18.43
N LEU A 34 -12.74 -35.89 -19.51
CA LEU A 34 -12.18 -35.91 -20.86
C LEU A 34 -11.49 -34.59 -21.21
N ARG A 35 -12.12 -33.45 -20.91
CA ARG A 35 -11.56 -32.12 -21.17
C ARG A 35 -10.28 -31.89 -20.37
N ASP A 36 -10.26 -32.30 -19.10
CA ASP A 36 -9.09 -32.20 -18.25
C ASP A 36 -7.92 -33.08 -18.74
N LEU A 37 -8.22 -34.31 -19.15
CA LEU A 37 -7.23 -35.22 -19.74
C LEU A 37 -6.64 -34.66 -21.04
N VAL A 38 -7.47 -34.07 -21.90
CA VAL A 38 -7.03 -33.42 -23.15
C VAL A 38 -6.21 -32.15 -22.85
N GLY A 39 -6.60 -31.36 -21.85
CA GLY A 39 -5.88 -30.14 -21.46
C GLY A 39 -4.51 -30.41 -20.85
N THR A 40 -4.37 -31.52 -20.12
CA THR A 40 -3.13 -31.88 -19.42
C THR A 40 -2.16 -32.67 -20.30
N GLU A 41 -2.64 -33.65 -21.07
CA GLU A 41 -1.78 -34.56 -21.85
C GLU A 41 -1.78 -34.28 -23.36
N GLY A 42 -2.74 -33.50 -23.85
CA GLY A 42 -2.97 -33.27 -25.27
C GLY A 42 -3.86 -34.35 -25.91
N GLY A 43 -4.59 -33.97 -26.96
CA GLY A 43 -5.64 -34.82 -27.54
C GLY A 43 -5.16 -36.16 -28.12
N GLU A 44 -3.96 -36.22 -28.69
CA GLU A 44 -3.40 -37.47 -29.25
C GLU A 44 -3.05 -38.49 -28.16
N ARG A 45 -2.48 -38.02 -27.04
CA ARG A 45 -2.15 -38.87 -25.89
C ARG A 45 -3.40 -39.32 -25.15
N ALA A 46 -4.35 -38.41 -24.94
CA ALA A 46 -5.66 -38.74 -24.38
C ALA A 46 -6.37 -39.82 -25.22
N ALA A 47 -6.30 -39.74 -26.55
CA ALA A 47 -6.85 -40.76 -27.44
C ALA A 47 -6.18 -42.13 -27.27
N ALA A 48 -4.84 -42.17 -27.17
CA ALA A 48 -4.08 -43.38 -26.92
C ALA A 48 -4.43 -44.02 -25.55
N VAL A 49 -4.52 -43.20 -24.49
CA VAL A 49 -4.89 -43.63 -23.13
C VAL A 49 -6.29 -44.24 -23.09
N LEU A 50 -7.23 -43.64 -23.83
CA LEU A 50 -8.62 -44.10 -23.89
C LEU A 50 -8.84 -45.23 -24.92
N GLY A 51 -7.82 -45.59 -25.71
CA GLY A 51 -7.92 -46.61 -26.75
C GLY A 51 -8.87 -46.24 -27.90
N VAL A 52 -9.01 -44.95 -28.20
CA VAL A 52 -9.87 -44.44 -29.28
C VAL A 52 -9.08 -43.58 -30.26
N SER A 53 -9.66 -43.26 -31.42
CA SER A 53 -9.00 -42.39 -32.39
C SER A 53 -9.02 -40.93 -31.94
N TYR A 54 -7.98 -40.16 -32.29
CA TYR A 54 -7.91 -38.71 -32.04
C TYR A 54 -9.15 -37.96 -32.54
N ARG A 55 -9.65 -38.30 -33.73
CA ARG A 55 -10.88 -37.70 -34.30
C ARG A 55 -12.10 -37.94 -33.41
N THR A 56 -12.18 -39.09 -32.75
CA THR A 56 -13.28 -39.42 -31.82
C THR A 56 -13.20 -38.55 -30.57
N VAL A 57 -12.00 -38.29 -30.04
CA VAL A 57 -11.77 -37.39 -28.90
C VAL A 57 -12.11 -35.94 -29.26
N SER A 58 -11.59 -35.42 -30.38
CA SER A 58 -11.88 -34.05 -30.83
C SER A 58 -13.38 -33.83 -31.01
N ARG A 59 -14.04 -34.76 -31.71
CA ARG A 59 -15.49 -34.69 -31.93
C ARG A 59 -16.29 -34.78 -30.64
N ALA A 60 -15.87 -35.56 -29.66
CA ALA A 60 -16.55 -35.66 -28.37
C ALA A 60 -16.43 -34.36 -27.56
N VAL A 61 -15.27 -33.68 -27.62
CA VAL A 61 -15.04 -32.38 -26.96
C VAL A 61 -15.79 -31.24 -27.66
N GLU A 62 -15.88 -31.27 -28.98
CA GLU A 62 -16.61 -30.26 -29.76
C GLU A 62 -18.13 -30.41 -29.67
N SER A 63 -18.63 -31.65 -29.62
CA SER A 63 -20.07 -31.94 -29.63
C SER A 63 -20.67 -32.19 -28.24
N ASP A 64 -19.84 -32.17 -27.19
CA ASP A 64 -20.23 -32.50 -25.80
C ASP A 64 -21.00 -33.81 -25.68
N ARG A 65 -20.59 -34.81 -26.46
CA ARG A 65 -21.19 -36.15 -26.46
C ARG A 65 -20.13 -37.22 -26.41
N LEU A 66 -20.22 -38.07 -25.39
CA LEU A 66 -19.36 -39.23 -25.25
C LEU A 66 -19.89 -40.40 -26.07
N THR A 67 -18.96 -41.15 -26.66
CA THR A 67 -19.31 -42.48 -27.18
C THR A 67 -19.32 -43.49 -26.02
N PRO A 68 -20.15 -44.55 -26.09
CA PRO A 68 -20.21 -45.54 -25.02
C PRO A 68 -18.85 -46.16 -24.67
N ARG A 69 -17.99 -46.37 -25.68
CA ARG A 69 -16.62 -46.87 -25.47
C ARG A 69 -15.73 -45.90 -24.69
N MET A 70 -15.86 -44.60 -24.94
CA MET A 70 -15.13 -43.57 -24.20
C MET A 70 -15.63 -43.46 -22.76
N ALA A 71 -16.94 -43.51 -22.53
CA ALA A 71 -17.51 -43.48 -21.18
C ALA A 71 -16.97 -44.64 -20.32
N ILE A 72 -16.98 -45.87 -20.85
CA ILE A 72 -16.41 -47.05 -20.17
C ILE A 72 -14.91 -46.89 -19.91
N ALA A 73 -14.15 -46.36 -20.88
CA ALA A 73 -12.71 -46.15 -20.73
C ALA A 73 -12.39 -45.10 -19.66
N LEU A 74 -13.13 -43.98 -19.63
CA LEU A 74 -13.01 -42.92 -18.64
C LEU A 74 -13.40 -43.40 -17.24
N GLU A 75 -14.45 -44.23 -17.13
CA GLU A 75 -14.83 -44.87 -15.86
C GLU A 75 -13.77 -45.83 -15.35
N ARG A 76 -13.20 -46.63 -16.25
CA ARG A 76 -12.08 -47.51 -15.91
C ARG A 76 -10.86 -46.69 -15.48
N LEU A 77 -10.61 -45.55 -16.12
CA LEU A 77 -9.55 -44.61 -15.74
C LEU A 77 -9.83 -43.96 -14.38
N LEU A 78 -11.08 -43.64 -14.04
CA LEU A 78 -11.44 -43.18 -12.69
C LEU A 78 -11.20 -44.26 -11.64
N LEU A 79 -11.56 -45.50 -11.94
CA LEU A 79 -11.37 -46.63 -11.03
C LEU A 79 -9.87 -46.98 -10.83
N LEU A 80 -9.05 -46.87 -11.88
CA LEU A 80 -7.62 -47.14 -11.83
C LEU A 80 -6.78 -45.92 -11.38
N GLY A 81 -7.21 -44.72 -11.76
CA GLY A 81 -6.56 -43.43 -11.52
C GLY A 81 -6.87 -42.81 -10.16
N GLY A 82 -7.91 -43.28 -9.47
CA GLY A 82 -8.20 -42.92 -8.08
C GLY A 82 -7.05 -43.23 -7.10
N GLY A 83 -6.12 -44.12 -7.46
CA GLY A 83 -4.89 -44.36 -6.68
C GLY A 83 -3.74 -43.43 -7.08
N ALA A 84 -3.43 -43.34 -8.39
CA ALA A 84 -2.23 -42.65 -8.87
C ALA A 84 -2.37 -41.12 -8.92
N ALA A 85 -3.54 -40.58 -9.27
CA ALA A 85 -3.78 -39.14 -9.26
C ALA A 85 -3.94 -38.61 -7.83
N ALA A 86 -4.62 -39.36 -6.95
CA ALA A 86 -4.73 -39.02 -5.53
C ALA A 86 -3.37 -39.08 -4.82
N ALA A 87 -2.49 -40.01 -5.19
CA ALA A 87 -1.12 -40.06 -4.65
C ALA A 87 -0.29 -38.83 -5.06
N ARG A 88 -0.34 -38.42 -6.33
CA ARG A 88 0.36 -37.21 -6.80
C ARG A 88 -0.18 -35.94 -6.15
N GLU A 89 -1.49 -35.88 -5.93
CA GLU A 89 -2.10 -34.71 -5.29
C GLU A 89 -1.74 -34.64 -3.80
N ARG A 90 -1.69 -35.77 -3.09
CA ARG A 90 -1.18 -35.82 -1.71
C ARG A 90 0.28 -35.42 -1.63
N GLU A 91 1.13 -35.91 -2.53
CA GLU A 91 2.55 -35.53 -2.56
C GLU A 91 2.74 -34.02 -2.83
N ARG A 92 1.89 -33.43 -3.67
CA ARG A 92 1.86 -31.98 -3.89
C ARG A 92 1.40 -31.21 -2.66
N MET A 93 0.36 -31.69 -1.98
CA MET A 93 -0.13 -31.09 -0.73
C MET A 93 0.93 -31.16 0.37
N ASP A 94 1.59 -32.31 0.55
CA ASP A 94 2.67 -32.47 1.52
C ASP A 94 3.89 -31.59 1.20
N ALA A 95 4.17 -31.36 -0.08
CA ALA A 95 5.23 -30.45 -0.52
C ALA A 95 4.87 -28.98 -0.28
N LEU A 96 3.60 -28.61 -0.46
CA LEU A 96 3.11 -27.27 -0.14
C LEU A 96 3.10 -27.03 1.37
N GLU A 97 2.66 -28.01 2.16
CA GLU A 97 2.66 -27.93 3.62
C GLU A 97 4.09 -27.73 4.17
N ARG A 98 5.07 -28.48 3.64
CA ARG A 98 6.48 -28.27 3.98
C ARG A 98 6.99 -26.87 3.63
N ARG A 99 6.66 -26.37 2.43
CA ARG A 99 7.04 -24.99 2.04
C ARG A 99 6.38 -23.93 2.92
N VAL A 100 5.13 -24.14 3.31
CA VAL A 100 4.43 -23.24 4.24
C VAL A 100 5.10 -23.27 5.61
N GLY A 101 5.49 -24.46 6.10
CA GLY A 101 6.28 -24.62 7.33
C GLY A 101 7.62 -23.86 7.27
N GLU A 102 8.40 -24.04 6.21
CA GLU A 102 9.67 -23.33 6.01
C GLU A 102 9.50 -21.80 6.00
N VAL A 103 8.44 -21.29 5.36
CA VAL A 103 8.14 -19.86 5.34
C VAL A 103 7.71 -19.36 6.72
N ALA A 104 6.90 -20.14 7.45
CA ALA A 104 6.47 -19.79 8.80
C ALA A 104 7.65 -19.76 9.78
N ASP A 105 8.57 -20.71 9.69
CA ASP A 105 9.78 -20.75 10.48
C ASP A 105 10.73 -19.59 10.12
N GLY A 106 10.90 -19.30 8.83
CA GLY A 106 11.67 -18.14 8.38
C GLY A 106 11.07 -16.80 8.82
N LEU A 107 9.73 -16.70 8.89
CA LEU A 107 9.06 -15.51 9.43
C LEU A 107 9.29 -15.37 10.93
N ARG A 108 9.23 -16.48 11.68
CA ARG A 108 9.50 -16.47 13.12
C ARG A 108 10.93 -16.04 13.40
N GLU A 109 11.91 -16.60 12.67
CA GLU A 109 13.31 -16.19 12.78
C GLU A 109 13.52 -14.72 12.43
N ALA A 110 12.82 -14.21 11.40
CA ALA A 110 12.88 -12.80 11.05
C ALA A 110 12.31 -11.89 12.14
N MET A 111 11.20 -12.30 12.78
CA MET A 111 10.62 -11.57 13.91
C MET A 111 11.57 -11.58 15.12
N ASP A 112 12.17 -12.71 15.46
CA ASP A 112 13.16 -12.81 16.55
C ASP A 112 14.36 -11.88 16.31
N ARG A 113 14.83 -11.76 15.07
CA ARG A 113 15.89 -10.80 14.70
C ARG A 113 15.44 -9.35 14.83
N ILE A 114 14.19 -9.02 14.48
CA ILE A 114 13.64 -7.67 14.64
C ILE A 114 13.56 -7.32 16.13
N ASP A 115 13.11 -8.25 16.97
CA ASP A 115 13.04 -8.05 18.42
C ASP A 115 14.44 -7.87 19.03
N ALA A 116 15.44 -8.65 18.58
CA ALA A 116 16.83 -8.47 18.99
C ALA A 116 17.37 -7.08 18.61
N VAL A 117 17.16 -6.64 17.37
CA VAL A 117 17.54 -5.28 16.94
C VAL A 117 16.78 -4.21 17.73
N GLY A 118 15.50 -4.44 18.04
CA GLY A 118 14.69 -3.56 18.88
C GLY A 118 15.29 -3.40 20.28
N ALA A 119 15.77 -4.48 20.88
CA ALA A 119 16.45 -4.45 22.18
C ALA A 119 17.79 -3.70 22.11
N GLU A 120 18.59 -3.90 21.05
CA GLU A 120 19.82 -3.15 20.84
C GLU A 120 19.56 -1.64 20.67
N VAL A 121 18.55 -1.26 19.89
CA VAL A 121 18.16 0.13 19.71
C VAL A 121 17.66 0.75 21.02
N ALA A 122 16.91 0.00 21.83
CA ALA A 122 16.48 0.45 23.16
C ALA A 122 17.69 0.71 24.08
N ALA A 123 18.66 -0.20 24.11
CA ALA A 123 19.90 -0.03 24.89
C ALA A 123 20.73 1.18 24.42
N VAL A 124 20.85 1.38 23.10
CA VAL A 124 21.52 2.58 22.54
C VAL A 124 20.77 3.85 22.92
N ARG A 125 19.43 3.84 22.86
CA ARG A 125 18.61 4.99 23.25
C ARG A 125 18.79 5.33 24.72
N GLU A 126 18.81 4.34 25.60
CA GLU A 126 19.07 4.54 27.03
C GLU A 126 20.46 5.16 27.25
N GLY A 127 21.50 4.66 26.57
CA GLY A 127 22.84 5.24 26.61
C GLY A 127 22.92 6.68 26.06
N VAL A 128 22.10 7.04 25.07
CA VAL A 128 22.03 8.43 24.57
C VAL A 128 21.30 9.35 25.54
N VAL A 129 20.28 8.84 26.26
CA VAL A 129 19.59 9.60 27.30
C VAL A 129 20.54 9.92 28.45
N THR A 130 21.31 8.93 28.94
CA THR A 130 22.26 9.17 30.04
C THR A 130 23.34 10.17 29.64
N VAL A 131 23.90 10.07 28.43
CA VAL A 131 24.88 11.05 27.92
C VAL A 131 24.24 12.43 27.73
N GLY A 132 22.97 12.48 27.32
CA GLY A 132 22.20 13.72 27.17
C GLY A 132 21.89 14.40 28.51
N GLU A 133 21.66 13.63 29.58
CA GLU A 133 21.48 14.13 30.94
C GLU A 133 22.79 14.69 31.50
N GLU A 134 23.91 13.97 31.34
CA GLU A 134 25.25 14.43 31.73
C GLU A 134 25.64 15.74 31.01
N HIS A 135 25.42 15.81 29.69
CA HIS A 135 25.66 17.03 28.93
C HIS A 135 24.63 18.14 29.21
N GLY A 136 23.41 17.78 29.58
CA GLY A 136 22.35 18.70 30.00
C GLY A 136 22.71 19.42 31.28
N GLU A 137 23.23 18.71 32.28
CA GLU A 137 23.76 19.28 33.52
C GLU A 137 24.96 20.20 33.25
N GLN A 138 25.88 19.77 32.37
CA GLN A 138 27.04 20.57 31.97
C GLN A 138 26.63 21.86 31.23
N ALA A 139 25.61 21.79 30.37
CA ALA A 139 25.06 22.94 29.66
C ALA A 139 24.24 23.87 30.59
N GLN A 140 23.62 23.35 31.64
CA GLN A 140 22.97 24.17 32.68
C GLN A 140 24.01 24.88 33.55
N ALA A 141 25.11 24.20 33.90
CA ALA A 141 26.22 24.79 34.63
C ALA A 141 26.89 25.93 33.84
N MET A 142 27.12 25.75 32.53
CA MET A 142 27.64 26.82 31.66
C MET A 142 26.66 27.99 31.56
N ARG A 143 25.35 27.75 31.39
CA ARG A 143 24.34 28.82 31.35
C ARG A 143 24.26 29.61 32.66
N LEU A 144 24.47 28.96 33.81
CA LEU A 144 24.57 29.64 35.11
C LEU A 144 25.82 30.50 35.23
N MET A 145 26.96 30.03 34.71
CA MET A 145 28.19 30.83 34.62
C MET A 145 28.03 32.03 33.67
N GLU A 146 27.46 31.83 32.49
CA GLU A 146 27.16 32.90 31.53
C GLU A 146 26.23 33.96 32.13
N ARG A 147 25.18 33.55 32.85
CA ARG A 147 24.30 34.50 33.56
C ARG A 147 25.01 35.29 34.65
N ARG A 148 25.94 34.66 35.37
CA ARG A 148 26.78 35.36 36.37
C ARG A 148 27.72 36.36 35.70
N LEU A 149 28.35 35.97 34.59
CA LEU A 149 29.21 36.85 33.80
C LEU A 149 28.43 38.02 33.20
N ALA A 150 27.27 37.75 32.58
CA ALA A 150 26.37 38.78 32.05
C ALA A 150 25.86 39.73 33.14
N GLY A 151 25.57 39.22 34.35
CA GLY A 151 25.19 40.05 35.50
C GLY A 151 26.33 40.98 35.95
N LEU A 152 27.58 40.51 35.94
CA LEU A 152 28.75 41.32 36.26
C LEU A 152 29.06 42.36 35.17
N GLU A 153 28.86 42.01 33.89
CA GLU A 153 28.98 42.94 32.77
C GLU A 153 27.87 44.00 32.78
N ALA A 154 26.64 43.64 33.14
CA ALA A 154 25.52 44.58 33.28
C ALA A 154 25.72 45.56 34.45
N VAL A 155 26.31 45.13 35.57
CA VAL A 155 26.70 46.04 36.68
C VAL A 155 27.81 47.00 36.23
N ARG A 156 28.72 46.53 35.38
CA ARG A 156 29.79 47.36 34.80
C ARG A 156 29.26 48.37 33.77
N GLN A 157 28.32 47.97 32.92
CA GLN A 157 27.71 48.82 31.88
C GLN A 157 26.60 49.73 32.43
N GLY A 158 25.92 49.32 33.51
CA GLY A 158 24.92 50.13 34.22
C GLY A 158 25.50 51.38 34.91
N SER A 159 26.83 51.42 35.10
CA SER A 159 27.55 52.63 35.51
C SER A 159 27.74 53.65 34.38
N ASP A 160 27.62 53.24 33.11
CA ASP A 160 27.93 54.08 31.94
C ASP A 160 26.70 54.39 31.06
N ALA A 161 25.58 53.68 31.23
CA ALA A 161 24.42 53.75 30.32
C ALA A 161 23.26 54.66 30.78
N ALA A 162 23.43 55.49 31.82
CA ALA A 162 22.38 56.40 32.29
C ALA A 162 22.11 57.61 31.37
N SER A 163 22.67 57.67 30.15
CA SER A 163 22.64 58.90 29.34
C SER A 163 22.24 58.76 27.87
N ALA A 164 21.78 57.62 27.37
CA ALA A 164 21.34 57.54 25.96
C ALA A 164 20.34 56.41 25.70
N ALA A 165 19.08 56.77 25.46
CA ALA A 165 18.26 56.25 24.35
C ALA A 165 16.80 56.66 24.56
N ALA A 166 16.48 57.88 24.11
CA ALA A 166 15.16 58.17 23.57
C ALA A 166 15.23 57.97 22.05
N GLU A 167 14.07 57.67 21.47
CA GLU A 167 13.72 57.74 20.04
C GLU A 167 13.94 56.50 19.18
N GLY A 168 12.83 56.01 18.62
CA GLY A 168 12.81 54.98 17.59
C GLY A 168 11.44 54.32 17.34
N GLU A 169 10.34 55.06 17.47
CA GLU A 169 9.00 54.55 17.17
C GLU A 169 8.78 54.57 15.64
N GLN A 170 8.87 53.40 15.00
CA GLN A 170 8.59 53.24 13.57
C GLN A 170 7.08 53.10 13.30
N PRO A 171 6.58 53.65 12.19
CA PRO A 171 5.15 53.76 11.92
C PRO A 171 4.57 52.39 11.50
N GLY A 172 3.52 51.99 12.21
CA GLY A 172 2.85 50.70 12.08
C GLY A 172 2.25 50.43 10.70
N GLU A 173 2.80 49.42 10.05
CA GLU A 173 2.15 48.70 8.96
C GLU A 173 0.90 48.01 9.54
N ARG A 174 -0.29 48.35 9.03
CA ARG A 174 -1.56 47.81 9.54
C ARG A 174 -1.51 46.28 9.49
N PRO A 175 -1.94 45.56 10.56
CA PRO A 175 -1.95 44.10 10.55
C PRO A 175 -2.86 43.61 9.43
N ARG A 176 -2.26 43.01 8.39
CA ARG A 176 -2.99 42.21 7.41
C ARG A 176 -3.70 41.09 8.17
N TYR A 177 -4.96 40.85 7.85
CA TYR A 177 -5.80 39.88 8.54
C TYR A 177 -5.12 38.51 8.62
N VAL A 178 -4.75 38.11 9.85
CA VAL A 178 -4.20 36.77 10.14
C VAL A 178 -5.37 35.92 10.66
N PRO A 179 -5.77 34.86 9.96
CA PRO A 179 -6.82 33.96 10.43
C PRO A 179 -6.42 33.35 11.78
N SER A 180 -7.28 33.46 12.79
CA SER A 180 -7.01 32.87 14.11
C SER A 180 -7.18 31.35 14.04
N ARG A 181 -6.09 30.63 13.76
CA ARG A 181 -6.09 29.16 13.76
C ARG A 181 -5.75 28.59 15.13
N ARG A 182 -6.53 27.60 15.56
CA ARG A 182 -6.25 26.85 16.79
C ARG A 182 -4.93 26.09 16.73
N TYR A 183 -4.54 25.61 15.54
CA TYR A 183 -3.31 24.87 15.29
C TYR A 183 -2.64 25.35 13.99
N PRO A 184 -1.72 26.33 14.06
CA PRO A 184 -1.05 26.86 12.86
C PRO A 184 -0.11 25.84 12.18
N GLN A 185 0.30 24.79 12.89
CA GLN A 185 1.15 23.72 12.34
C GLN A 185 0.37 22.72 11.46
N LEU A 186 -0.97 22.80 11.44
CA LEU A 186 -1.82 21.86 10.73
C LEU A 186 -2.08 22.32 9.29
N VAL A 187 -1.62 21.53 8.31
CA VAL A 187 -1.88 21.78 6.89
C VAL A 187 -3.26 21.27 6.52
N THR A 188 -4.05 22.15 5.91
CA THR A 188 -5.38 21.85 5.36
C THR A 188 -5.28 21.44 3.89
N LYS A 189 -6.18 20.57 3.43
CA LYS A 189 -6.23 20.15 2.01
C LYS A 189 -6.70 21.28 1.09
N GLU A 190 -7.60 22.12 1.59
CA GLU A 190 -8.15 23.28 0.88
C GLU A 190 -7.43 24.54 1.34
N ALA A 191 -7.29 25.51 0.43
CA ALA A 191 -6.67 26.79 0.73
C ALA A 191 -7.69 27.72 1.38
N GLU A 192 -7.35 28.23 2.56
CA GLU A 192 -8.07 29.31 3.23
C GLU A 192 -7.40 30.66 2.98
N GLU A 193 -8.22 31.72 3.00
CA GLU A 193 -7.73 33.09 2.80
C GLU A 193 -6.78 33.50 3.93
N GLY A 194 -5.60 34.03 3.59
CA GLY A 194 -4.60 34.48 4.57
C GLY A 194 -3.66 33.40 5.11
N GLU A 195 -3.77 32.14 4.66
CA GLU A 195 -2.86 31.05 5.06
C GLU A 195 -1.38 31.31 4.77
N GLU A 196 -1.07 32.06 3.71
CA GLU A 196 0.30 32.41 3.32
C GLU A 196 1.05 33.10 4.47
N HIS A 197 0.35 33.92 5.26
CA HIS A 197 0.93 34.60 6.42
C HIS A 197 1.15 33.66 7.61
N VAL A 198 0.38 32.56 7.70
CA VAL A 198 0.50 31.57 8.79
C VAL A 198 1.68 30.64 8.53
N TYR A 199 1.86 30.22 7.27
CA TYR A 199 2.89 29.25 6.89
C TYR A 199 4.22 29.88 6.49
N GLY A 200 4.23 31.18 6.14
CA GLY A 200 5.44 31.90 5.77
C GLY A 200 6.18 31.22 4.61
N GLU A 201 7.43 30.83 4.84
CA GLU A 201 8.31 30.19 3.85
C GLU A 201 7.77 28.84 3.34
N ALA A 202 6.93 28.15 4.11
CA ALA A 202 6.34 26.88 3.71
C ALA A 202 5.17 27.04 2.72
N ALA A 203 4.61 28.25 2.56
CA ALA A 203 3.46 28.52 1.71
C ALA A 203 3.61 27.99 0.26
N PRO A 204 4.70 28.26 -0.49
CA PRO A 204 4.87 27.73 -1.85
C PRO A 204 4.89 26.20 -1.90
N VAL A 205 5.51 25.55 -0.91
CA VAL A 205 5.58 24.08 -0.83
C VAL A 205 4.20 23.48 -0.57
N ILE A 206 3.38 24.12 0.27
CA ILE A 206 2.00 23.70 0.56
C ILE A 206 1.13 23.82 -0.71
N VAL A 207 1.26 24.91 -1.47
CA VAL A 207 0.50 25.11 -2.72
C VAL A 207 0.83 24.01 -3.72
N GLU A 208 2.13 23.70 -3.91
CA GLU A 208 2.56 22.61 -4.78
C GLU A 208 2.06 21.24 -4.28
N TRP A 209 2.13 21.00 -2.97
CA TRP A 209 1.66 19.77 -2.36
C TRP A 209 0.15 19.56 -2.57
N ARG A 210 -0.67 20.62 -2.43
CA ARG A 210 -2.11 20.55 -2.72
C ARG A 210 -2.38 20.24 -4.20
N GLY A 211 -1.63 20.87 -5.10
CA GLY A 211 -1.72 20.61 -6.54
C GLY A 211 -1.41 19.16 -6.89
N THR A 212 -0.29 18.63 -6.38
CA THR A 212 0.11 17.22 -6.60
C THR A 212 -0.85 16.24 -5.92
N TYR A 213 -1.40 16.57 -4.75
CA TYR A 213 -2.43 15.78 -4.09
C TYR A 213 -3.72 15.70 -4.93
N ALA A 214 -4.20 16.83 -5.45
CA ALA A 214 -5.39 16.87 -6.31
C ALA A 214 -5.17 16.12 -7.64
N GLU A 215 -4.01 16.28 -8.27
CA GLU A 215 -3.65 15.54 -9.49
C GLU A 215 -3.58 14.03 -9.22
N MET A 216 -2.96 13.63 -8.11
CA MET A 216 -2.87 12.22 -7.71
C MET A 216 -4.26 11.61 -7.51
N MET A 217 -5.17 12.30 -6.80
CA MET A 217 -6.55 11.84 -6.63
C MET A 217 -7.30 11.69 -7.96
N ARG A 218 -6.97 12.50 -8.97
CA ARG A 218 -7.51 12.37 -10.33
C ARG A 218 -6.91 11.16 -11.06
N LEU A 219 -5.58 11.00 -11.00
CA LEU A 219 -4.84 9.96 -11.72
C LEU A 219 -5.04 8.56 -11.15
N VAL A 220 -5.32 8.41 -9.86
CA VAL A 220 -5.61 7.09 -9.27
C VAL A 220 -6.81 6.42 -9.93
N LYS A 221 -7.78 7.19 -10.45
CA LYS A 221 -8.98 6.65 -11.09
C LYS A 221 -8.79 6.27 -12.56
N THR A 222 -8.02 7.06 -13.31
CA THR A 222 -8.01 6.99 -14.78
C THR A 222 -6.63 7.19 -15.41
N GLY A 223 -5.61 7.46 -14.60
CA GLY A 223 -4.30 7.88 -15.05
C GLY A 223 -3.40 6.71 -15.47
N PRO A 224 -2.47 6.93 -16.43
CA PRO A 224 -1.41 5.97 -16.72
C PRO A 224 -0.58 5.67 -15.47
N PRO A 225 -0.24 4.39 -15.18
CA PRO A 225 0.49 4.00 -13.97
C PRO A 225 1.80 4.77 -13.75
N LEU A 226 2.56 5.02 -14.82
CA LEU A 226 3.81 5.78 -14.77
C LEU A 226 3.61 7.23 -14.34
N ARG A 227 2.54 7.89 -14.83
CA ARG A 227 2.23 9.27 -14.45
C ARG A 227 1.74 9.34 -13.01
N CYS A 228 0.85 8.41 -12.62
CA CYS A 228 0.37 8.31 -11.25
C CYS A 228 1.53 8.11 -10.25
N ASN A 229 2.47 7.23 -10.59
CA ASN A 229 3.65 6.94 -9.78
C ASN A 229 4.57 8.18 -9.66
N ALA A 230 4.87 8.87 -10.76
CA ALA A 230 5.68 10.10 -10.76
C ALA A 230 5.05 11.25 -9.96
N VAL A 231 3.74 11.47 -10.08
CA VAL A 231 3.03 12.50 -9.28
C VAL A 231 3.03 12.11 -7.80
N ASN A 232 2.86 10.83 -7.48
CA ASN A 232 2.94 10.37 -6.09
C ASN A 232 4.36 10.46 -5.52
N GLU A 233 5.40 10.28 -6.33
CA GLU A 233 6.79 10.50 -5.93
C GLU A 233 7.00 11.97 -5.53
N ARG A 234 6.62 12.92 -6.40
CA ARG A 234 6.72 14.35 -6.11
C ARG A 234 5.92 14.76 -4.86
N ARG A 235 4.71 14.22 -4.72
CA ARG A 235 3.89 14.43 -3.52
C ARG A 235 4.62 13.98 -2.25
N LEU A 236 5.20 12.78 -2.23
CA LEU A 236 5.94 12.26 -1.08
C LEU A 236 7.19 13.09 -0.76
N GLU A 237 7.89 13.62 -1.77
CA GLU A 237 9.02 14.54 -1.56
C GLU A 237 8.60 15.82 -0.85
N LEU A 238 7.49 16.43 -1.31
CA LEU A 238 6.92 17.61 -0.68
C LEU A 238 6.44 17.32 0.74
N GLU A 239 5.84 16.15 0.99
CA GLU A 239 5.46 15.74 2.34
C GLU A 239 6.67 15.61 3.26
N VAL A 240 7.78 15.02 2.79
CA VAL A 240 9.01 14.95 3.58
C VAL A 240 9.56 16.34 3.89
N ALA A 241 9.63 17.24 2.91
CA ALA A 241 10.09 18.62 3.12
C ALA A 241 9.22 19.39 4.13
N LEU A 242 7.89 19.30 4.01
CA LEU A 242 6.96 19.95 4.94
C LEU A 242 7.12 19.45 6.38
N ILE A 243 7.41 18.16 6.58
CA ILE A 243 7.56 17.57 7.90
C ILE A 243 8.96 17.86 8.48
N GLU A 244 10.00 17.69 7.68
CA GLU A 244 11.40 17.78 8.10
C GLU A 244 11.86 19.23 8.28
N GLU A 245 11.63 20.08 7.27
CA GLU A 245 12.15 21.45 7.23
C GLU A 245 11.22 22.41 7.99
N HIS A 246 9.90 22.24 7.81
CA HIS A 246 8.90 23.16 8.36
C HIS A 246 8.18 22.63 9.60
N GLY A 247 8.40 21.36 9.99
CA GLY A 247 7.76 20.77 11.16
C GLY A 247 6.23 20.73 11.08
N LEU A 248 5.66 20.76 9.87
CA LEU A 248 4.23 20.83 9.66
C LEU A 248 3.58 19.45 9.80
N THR A 249 2.34 19.47 10.27
CA THR A 249 1.50 18.29 10.43
C THR A 249 0.55 18.18 9.24
N LEU A 250 0.60 17.04 8.55
CA LEU A 250 -0.14 16.81 7.32
C LEU A 250 -1.44 16.05 7.58
N PRO A 251 -2.47 16.25 6.74
CA PRO A 251 -3.70 15.47 6.84
C PRO A 251 -3.41 13.99 6.52
N PRO A 252 -4.11 13.03 7.16
CA PRO A 252 -5.41 13.17 7.83
C PRO A 252 -5.37 13.55 9.32
N ALA A 253 -4.20 13.92 9.87
CA ALA A 253 -4.12 14.32 11.27
C ALA A 253 -5.07 15.50 11.58
N ARG A 254 -5.66 15.48 12.78
CA ARG A 254 -6.56 16.53 13.28
C ARG A 254 -5.91 17.42 14.35
N TYR A 255 -4.75 17.01 14.84
CA TYR A 255 -3.99 17.66 15.88
C TYR A 255 -2.50 17.66 15.48
N PRO A 256 -1.70 18.61 15.96
CA PRO A 256 -0.25 18.60 15.76
C PRO A 256 0.36 17.28 16.26
N TRP A 257 1.29 16.73 15.50
CA TRP A 257 2.02 15.53 15.89
C TRP A 257 2.94 15.78 17.09
N SER A 258 3.07 14.77 17.96
CA SER A 258 4.18 14.73 18.91
C SER A 258 5.51 14.58 18.17
N LEU A 259 6.65 14.81 18.85
CA LEU A 259 7.98 14.60 18.25
C LEU A 259 8.17 13.15 17.79
N TYR A 260 7.65 12.19 18.57
CA TYR A 260 7.69 10.78 18.23
C TYR A 260 6.86 10.48 16.98
N ASP A 261 5.60 10.92 16.94
CA ASP A 261 4.71 10.72 15.78
C ASP A 261 5.31 11.35 14.52
N ARG A 262 5.94 12.54 14.66
CA ARG A 262 6.60 13.20 13.54
C ARG A 262 7.74 12.36 12.96
N GLN A 263 8.58 11.79 13.81
CA GLN A 263 9.69 10.93 13.38
C GLN A 263 9.17 9.67 12.68
N GLU A 264 8.13 9.04 13.24
CA GLU A 264 7.49 7.88 12.64
C GLU A 264 6.90 8.21 11.27
N GLN A 265 6.15 9.31 11.16
CA GLN A 265 5.57 9.76 9.89
C GLN A 265 6.65 10.06 8.85
N LEU A 266 7.73 10.74 9.26
CA LEU A 266 8.85 11.05 8.37
C LEU A 266 9.55 9.77 7.89
N TRP A 267 9.79 8.80 8.77
CA TRP A 267 10.34 7.49 8.39
C TRP A 267 9.44 6.75 7.41
N ASN A 268 8.13 6.67 7.70
CA ASN A 268 7.14 6.05 6.83
C ASN A 268 7.12 6.69 5.43
N ARG A 269 7.13 8.03 5.35
CA ARG A 269 7.12 8.75 4.05
C ARG A 269 8.40 8.52 3.25
N ARG A 270 9.57 8.49 3.91
CA ARG A 270 10.84 8.15 3.26
C ARG A 270 10.85 6.73 2.70
N GLN A 271 10.33 5.77 3.46
CA GLN A 271 10.21 4.39 2.97
C GLN A 271 9.27 4.30 1.76
N LEU A 272 8.09 4.94 1.84
CA LEU A 272 7.15 4.98 0.72
C LEU A 272 7.76 5.63 -0.53
N LEU A 273 8.56 6.70 -0.36
CA LEU A 273 9.27 7.34 -1.46
C LEU A 273 10.27 6.38 -2.12
N GLN A 274 11.04 5.63 -1.33
CA GLN A 274 11.97 4.63 -1.86
C GLN A 274 11.26 3.50 -2.61
N LEU A 275 10.16 2.98 -2.06
CA LEU A 275 9.34 1.96 -2.72
C LEU A 275 8.78 2.47 -4.04
N ASN A 276 8.24 3.69 -4.05
CA ASN A 276 7.70 4.33 -5.23
C ASN A 276 8.77 4.49 -6.34
N ARG A 277 9.98 4.93 -5.98
CA ARG A 277 11.13 5.00 -6.91
C ARG A 277 11.50 3.65 -7.52
N ARG A 278 11.47 2.58 -6.70
CA ARG A 278 11.72 1.21 -7.20
C ARG A 278 10.63 0.75 -8.16
N GLU A 279 9.37 1.02 -7.84
CA GLU A 279 8.24 0.73 -8.73
C GLU A 279 8.32 1.48 -10.04
N ARG A 280 8.70 2.76 -10.02
CA ARG A 280 8.97 3.55 -11.23
C ARG A 280 9.99 2.86 -12.11
N GLY A 281 11.12 2.44 -11.53
CA GLY A 281 12.16 1.70 -12.23
C GLY A 281 11.63 0.41 -12.86
N ARG A 282 10.81 -0.36 -12.15
CA ARG A 282 10.16 -1.57 -12.68
C ARG A 282 9.21 -1.26 -13.84
N LEU A 283 8.38 -0.23 -13.71
CA LEU A 283 7.44 0.18 -14.75
C LEU A 283 8.15 0.68 -16.02
N VAL A 284 9.23 1.45 -15.85
CA VAL A 284 10.07 1.90 -16.97
C VAL A 284 10.70 0.71 -17.68
N ARG A 285 11.31 -0.23 -16.93
CA ARG A 285 11.88 -1.47 -17.52
C ARG A 285 10.81 -2.29 -18.25
N ARG A 286 9.62 -2.45 -17.66
CA ARG A 286 8.50 -3.15 -18.31
C ARG A 286 8.08 -2.45 -19.60
N LYS A 287 7.98 -1.12 -19.61
CA LYS A 287 7.67 -0.34 -20.82
C LYS A 287 8.73 -0.57 -21.91
N TRP A 288 10.01 -0.58 -21.56
CA TRP A 288 11.10 -0.87 -22.49
C TRP A 288 11.05 -2.30 -23.02
N LEU A 289 10.84 -3.30 -22.16
CA LEU A 289 10.69 -4.70 -22.58
C LEU A 289 9.51 -4.89 -23.52
N LEU A 290 8.36 -4.29 -23.21
CA LEU A 290 7.21 -4.31 -24.10
C LEU A 290 7.53 -3.65 -25.43
N ARG A 291 8.20 -2.48 -25.44
CA ARG A 291 8.60 -1.79 -26.67
C ARG A 291 9.55 -2.63 -27.54
N LEU A 292 10.47 -3.38 -26.94
CA LEU A 292 11.35 -4.31 -27.64
C LEU A 292 10.59 -5.51 -28.21
N LEU A 293 9.70 -6.11 -27.41
CA LEU A 293 8.90 -7.26 -27.81
C LEU A 293 7.88 -6.93 -28.90
N THR A 294 7.35 -5.71 -28.90
CA THR A 294 6.39 -5.25 -29.92
C THR A 294 7.05 -4.69 -31.18
N LEU A 295 8.39 -4.77 -31.31
CA LEU A 295 9.16 -4.32 -32.49
C LEU A 295 8.77 -2.91 -32.98
N GLY A 296 8.41 -2.01 -32.05
CA GLY A 296 8.01 -0.64 -32.37
C GLY A 296 6.68 -0.51 -33.11
N PHE A 297 5.87 -1.56 -33.23
CA PHE A 297 4.75 -1.53 -34.17
C PHE A 297 3.55 -0.71 -33.69
N TRP A 298 3.24 -0.62 -32.38
CA TRP A 298 2.07 0.15 -31.91
C TRP A 298 2.27 0.69 -30.47
N TRP A 299 2.29 2.01 -30.31
CA TRP A 299 1.66 2.83 -29.24
C TRP A 299 2.32 4.22 -29.15
N GLU A 300 1.58 5.25 -29.57
CA GLU A 300 1.68 6.62 -29.03
C GLU A 300 0.74 6.77 -27.82
#